data_AF-A0AAW1GVJ0-F1
#
_entry.id   AF-A0AAW1GVJ0-F1
#
_cell.length_a   1.000
_cell.length_b   1.000
_cell.length_c   1.000
_cell.angle_alpha   90.00
_cell.angle_beta   90.00
_cell.angle_gamma   90.00
#
_symmetry.space_group_name_H-M   'P 1'
#
loop_
_entity.id
_entity.type
_entity.pdbx_description
1 polymer ?
#
loop_
_entity_poly.entity_id
_entity_poly.type
_entity_poly.pdbx_seq_one_letter_code
_entity_poly.pdbx_strand_id
1 'polypeptide(L)'
;MRYSIMPEMGFGFHEVLLERFSIEIGVEVANVVFCILFLTWVLVDMLNHRSRNVRQIETPKIYSRNSVFCTQIITPLCSTIMSILYLCYPLYELFWSNKSISFCSISSALTWVFATAVLVYSRDRIPIVLVFWWVYSLIYHMILVTFYILNNWTSMNRYNPNFPKAELVDFLCCPLLIVLCFNVVLSICCGQNRYENELEKSLLALQVKSFVREECSFSSCGVWSKITFSWLNPLFRVGRNQLLELSDIPPVPQSETAEIASSLLEDSIRQKKTDAFSLPKAIFLSIWRSLLVTAFFAWATTMASYMGPLLITRFVDYMSKKDDTGYEQGITLALVFFFAKCIESISQRLWYFGASRVGVRVRAAIISLVYKKSLNIKLFSDGEGNGKIINFVNIDAERIGEFFWHIHGIWLLPLQVFLALVILHVNLGAAPAIAALSSTVLVMVCNSPLASRQETLHSKIMEAKDSRIKTTSEILKSMRVLKLHSWESKFRDKLLKLRETKESWLREMFKQISQNDPDFGGWCLTVNAVDHISRR
;
A
#
# COMPACT_ATOMS: atom_id res chain seq x y z
N MET A 1 38.54 21.52 -44.52
CA MET A 1 39.02 21.66 -43.13
C MET A 1 38.32 22.85 -42.49
N ARG A 2 37.89 22.71 -41.22
CA ARG A 2 37.00 23.58 -40.42
C ARG A 2 35.50 23.34 -40.62
N TYR A 3 34.96 22.42 -39.83
CA TYR A 3 33.56 22.46 -39.40
C TYR A 3 33.50 23.29 -38.10
N SER A 4 32.69 24.35 -38.12
CA SER A 4 32.33 25.15 -36.96
C SER A 4 31.49 24.32 -35.98
N ILE A 5 31.85 24.36 -34.70
CA ILE A 5 31.04 23.86 -33.59
C ILE A 5 30.81 25.04 -32.65
N MET A 6 29.56 25.52 -32.60
CA MET A 6 28.82 26.07 -31.44
C MET A 6 27.55 26.83 -31.91
N PRO A 7 26.47 26.95 -31.12
CA PRO A 7 26.02 26.07 -30.02
C PRO A 7 24.49 25.75 -30.07
N GLU A 8 24.10 24.48 -29.93
CA GLU A 8 22.70 24.04 -29.67
C GLU A 8 22.33 24.08 -28.16
N MET A 9 22.86 25.04 -27.38
CA MET A 9 22.52 25.19 -25.95
C MET A 9 21.35 26.15 -25.66
N GLY A 10 20.69 26.68 -26.69
CA GLY A 10 19.58 27.64 -26.53
C GLY A 10 18.18 27.00 -26.38
N PHE A 11 17.98 25.77 -26.87
CA PHE A 11 16.64 25.19 -26.97
C PHE A 11 16.14 24.56 -25.66
N GLY A 12 17.01 23.83 -24.94
CA GLY A 12 16.64 23.18 -23.68
C GLY A 12 16.38 24.14 -22.50
N PHE A 13 17.03 25.30 -22.47
CA PHE A 13 16.82 26.27 -21.38
C PHE A 13 15.45 26.96 -21.47
N HIS A 14 14.95 27.18 -22.69
CA HIS A 14 13.65 27.80 -22.92
C HIS A 14 12.48 26.84 -22.63
N GLU A 15 12.67 25.55 -22.89
CA GLU A 15 11.72 24.47 -22.55
C GLU A 15 11.61 24.27 -21.03
N VAL A 16 12.75 24.23 -20.33
CA VAL A 16 12.81 24.13 -18.86
C VAL A 16 12.16 25.35 -18.17
N LEU A 17 12.33 26.56 -18.73
CA LEU A 17 11.67 27.77 -18.22
C LEU A 17 10.15 27.74 -18.45
N LEU A 18 9.68 27.21 -19.58
CA LEU A 18 8.25 27.05 -19.88
C LEU A 18 7.60 25.99 -18.98
N GLU A 19 8.30 24.88 -18.70
CA GLU A 19 7.84 23.87 -17.74
C GLU A 19 7.77 24.43 -16.32
N ARG A 20 8.80 25.17 -15.88
CA ARG A 20 8.82 25.82 -14.55
C ARG A 20 7.70 26.83 -14.40
N PHE A 21 7.47 27.65 -15.43
CA PHE A 21 6.38 28.64 -15.44
C PHE A 21 4.99 27.97 -15.43
N SER A 22 4.83 26.85 -16.16
CA SER A 22 3.60 26.06 -16.16
C SER A 22 3.32 25.42 -14.80
N ILE A 23 4.36 24.94 -14.11
CA ILE A 23 4.27 24.39 -12.76
C ILE A 23 3.89 25.49 -11.75
N GLU A 24 4.50 26.67 -11.84
CA GLU A 24 4.20 27.81 -10.95
C GLU A 24 2.72 28.26 -11.07
N ILE A 25 2.18 28.37 -12.29
CA ILE A 25 0.75 28.71 -12.51
C ILE A 25 -0.17 27.62 -11.95
N GLY A 26 0.17 26.35 -12.17
CA GLY A 26 -0.63 25.23 -11.65
C GLY A 26 -0.73 25.24 -10.12
N VAL A 27 0.33 25.66 -9.43
CA VAL A 27 0.39 25.77 -7.97
C VAL A 27 -0.44 26.94 -7.47
N GLU A 28 -0.38 28.08 -8.14
CA GLU A 28 -1.22 29.24 -7.78
C GLU A 28 -2.70 28.89 -7.86
N VAL A 29 -3.11 28.23 -8.95
CA VAL A 29 -4.50 27.78 -9.12
C VAL A 29 -4.89 26.79 -8.03
N ALA A 30 -4.04 25.80 -7.73
CA ALA A 30 -4.31 24.83 -6.69
C ALA A 30 -4.44 25.48 -5.30
N ASN A 31 -3.54 26.41 -4.97
CA ASN A 31 -3.57 27.14 -3.70
C ASN A 31 -4.86 27.94 -3.52
N VAL A 32 -5.29 28.66 -4.56
CA VAL A 32 -6.56 29.41 -4.55
C VAL A 32 -7.75 28.47 -4.39
N VAL A 33 -7.76 27.33 -5.10
CA VAL A 33 -8.82 26.31 -4.96
C VAL A 33 -8.87 25.77 -3.53
N PHE A 34 -7.75 25.42 -2.92
CA PHE A 34 -7.72 24.92 -1.54
C PHE A 34 -8.12 25.99 -0.51
N CYS A 35 -7.76 27.26 -0.70
CA CYS A 35 -8.28 28.37 0.11
C CYS A 35 -9.82 28.43 0.07
N ILE A 36 -10.42 28.33 -1.12
CA ILE A 36 -11.88 28.31 -1.28
C ILE A 36 -12.48 27.07 -0.62
N LEU A 37 -11.85 25.90 -0.77
CA LEU A 37 -12.30 24.66 -0.12
C LEU A 37 -12.25 24.74 1.41
N PHE A 38 -11.23 25.38 1.99
CA PHE A 38 -11.14 25.60 3.43
C PHE A 38 -12.23 26.56 3.92
N LEU A 39 -12.44 27.69 3.23
CA LEU A 39 -13.48 28.66 3.58
C LEU A 39 -14.89 28.07 3.46
N THR A 40 -15.17 27.37 2.36
CA THR A 40 -16.46 26.69 2.17
C THR A 40 -16.68 25.58 3.21
N TRP A 41 -15.65 24.83 3.57
CA TRP A 41 -15.74 23.83 4.63
C TRP A 41 -16.07 24.46 5.99
N VAL A 42 -15.38 25.54 6.37
CA VAL A 42 -15.66 26.27 7.62
C VAL A 42 -17.09 26.82 7.62
N LEU A 43 -17.53 27.44 6.52
CA LEU A 43 -18.90 27.97 6.39
C LEU A 43 -19.96 26.87 6.49
N VAL A 44 -19.77 25.74 5.80
CA VAL A 44 -20.69 24.59 5.84
C VAL A 44 -20.71 23.95 7.23
N ASP A 45 -19.56 23.85 7.91
CA ASP A 45 -19.52 23.29 9.25
C ASP A 45 -20.16 24.25 10.28
N MET A 46 -19.96 25.56 10.16
CA MET A 46 -20.63 26.59 10.98
C MET A 46 -22.17 26.57 10.79
N LEU A 47 -22.65 26.45 9.55
CA LEU A 47 -24.08 26.33 9.25
C LEU A 47 -24.66 25.02 9.83
N ASN A 48 -23.92 23.92 9.73
CA ASN A 48 -24.32 22.63 10.28
C ASN A 48 -24.14 22.55 11.81
N HIS A 49 -23.30 23.39 12.43
CA HIS A 49 -23.11 23.45 13.88
C HIS A 49 -24.40 23.86 14.58
N ARG A 50 -25.20 24.74 13.96
CA ARG A 50 -26.53 25.14 14.46
C ARG A 50 -27.53 23.97 14.46
N SER A 51 -27.37 23.01 13.55
CA SER A 51 -28.15 21.77 13.48
C SER A 51 -27.63 20.68 14.43
N ARG A 52 -26.32 20.63 14.68
CA ARG A 52 -25.67 19.62 15.55
C ARG A 52 -25.86 19.85 17.04
N ASN A 53 -25.94 21.09 17.52
CA ASN A 53 -26.20 21.39 18.94
C ASN A 53 -27.52 20.78 19.46
N VAL A 54 -28.48 20.49 18.59
CA VAL A 54 -29.75 19.83 18.95
C VAL A 54 -29.60 18.30 19.06
N ARG A 55 -28.53 17.69 18.51
CA ARG A 55 -28.29 16.23 18.49
C ARG A 55 -27.15 15.75 19.39
N GLN A 56 -26.42 16.64 20.06
CA GLN A 56 -25.13 16.32 20.69
C GLN A 56 -25.18 16.03 22.20
N ILE A 57 -26.36 15.81 22.78
CA ILE A 57 -26.48 15.44 24.21
C ILE A 57 -26.06 13.99 24.48
N GLU A 58 -25.85 13.14 23.47
CA GLU A 58 -25.47 11.74 23.68
C GLU A 58 -24.21 11.36 22.88
N THR A 59 -23.28 10.66 23.55
CA THR A 59 -22.04 10.00 23.09
C THR A 59 -20.70 10.77 23.26
N PRO A 60 -19.94 10.52 24.35
CA PRO A 60 -18.54 10.92 24.44
C PRO A 60 -17.65 9.97 23.61
N LYS A 61 -16.73 10.53 22.81
CA LYS A 61 -15.77 9.76 22.01
C LYS A 61 -14.47 9.54 22.79
N ILE A 62 -14.13 8.29 23.08
CA ILE A 62 -12.88 7.92 23.75
C ILE A 62 -11.83 7.56 22.69
N TYR A 63 -10.78 8.37 22.59
CA TYR A 63 -9.61 8.14 21.72
C TYR A 63 -8.44 7.58 22.55
N SER A 64 -7.53 6.79 21.94
CA SER A 64 -6.38 6.23 22.67
C SER A 64 -5.34 7.32 22.99
N ARG A 65 -4.80 7.34 24.22
CA ARG A 65 -3.90 8.38 24.75
C ARG A 65 -2.73 8.75 23.81
N ASN A 66 -2.14 7.78 23.11
CA ASN A 66 -1.05 8.02 22.17
C ASN A 66 -1.53 8.58 20.82
N SER A 67 -2.70 8.16 20.32
CA SER A 67 -3.27 8.76 19.10
C SER A 67 -3.73 10.20 19.34
N VAL A 68 -4.30 10.48 20.52
CA VAL A 68 -4.67 11.83 20.97
C VAL A 68 -3.43 12.73 21.04
N PHE A 69 -2.35 12.27 21.66
CA PHE A 69 -1.09 13.02 21.72
C PHE A 69 -0.55 13.37 20.34
N CYS A 70 -0.45 12.39 19.42
CA CYS A 70 0.03 12.66 18.06
C CYS A 70 -0.89 13.62 17.28
N THR A 71 -2.20 13.45 17.39
CA THR A 71 -3.19 14.23 16.60
C THR A 71 -3.47 15.61 17.15
N GLN A 72 -3.49 15.78 18.48
CA GLN A 72 -3.85 17.03 19.14
C GLN A 72 -2.65 17.91 19.51
N ILE A 73 -1.44 17.35 19.55
CA ILE A 73 -0.23 18.12 19.90
C ILE A 73 0.76 18.15 18.73
N ILE A 74 1.15 17.00 18.19
CA ILE A 74 2.19 16.94 17.15
C ILE A 74 1.68 17.52 15.82
N THR A 75 0.49 17.14 15.37
CA THR A 75 -0.09 17.64 14.11
C THR A 75 -0.27 19.17 14.08
N PRO A 76 -0.88 19.83 15.07
CA PRO A 76 -0.97 21.30 15.07
C PRO A 76 0.40 21.96 15.22
N LEU A 77 1.30 21.40 16.02
CA LEU A 77 2.65 21.96 16.19
C LEU A 77 3.42 21.94 14.85
N CYS A 78 3.45 20.81 14.14
CA CYS A 78 4.07 20.74 12.81
C CYS A 78 3.37 21.69 11.81
N SER A 79 2.04 21.77 11.80
CA SER A 79 1.33 22.66 10.89
C SER A 79 1.58 24.14 11.19
N THR A 80 1.70 24.52 12.46
CA THR A 80 2.04 25.90 12.86
C THR A 80 3.47 26.28 12.48
N ILE A 81 4.43 25.37 12.64
CA ILE A 81 5.81 25.58 12.18
C ILE A 81 5.84 25.81 10.67
N MET A 82 5.09 25.02 9.90
CA MET A 82 4.96 25.21 8.45
C MET A 82 4.38 26.58 8.08
N SER A 83 3.28 26.99 8.75
CA SER A 83 2.69 28.30 8.52
C SER A 83 3.63 29.46 8.86
N ILE A 84 4.46 29.32 9.90
CA ILE A 84 5.45 30.33 10.28
C ILE A 84 6.56 30.40 9.21
N LEU A 85 7.08 29.25 8.75
CA LEU A 85 8.11 29.21 7.70
C LEU A 85 7.63 29.88 6.41
N TYR A 86 6.39 29.60 5.98
CA TYR A 86 5.80 30.22 4.78
C TYR A 86 5.42 31.69 4.95
N LEU A 87 5.17 32.18 6.17
CA LEU A 87 4.95 33.61 6.44
C LEU A 87 6.27 34.40 6.55
N CYS A 88 7.31 33.79 7.13
CA CYS A 88 8.62 34.41 7.29
C CYS A 88 9.33 34.62 5.95
N TYR A 89 9.09 33.76 4.95
CA TYR A 89 9.75 33.82 3.66
C TYR A 89 9.42 35.11 2.84
N PRO A 90 8.15 35.46 2.59
CA PRO A 90 7.79 36.72 1.92
C PRO A 90 8.23 37.97 2.69
N LEU A 91 8.18 37.92 4.03
CA LEU A 91 8.62 39.03 4.88
C LEU A 91 10.13 39.25 4.81
N TYR A 92 10.91 38.16 4.72
CA TYR A 92 12.36 38.23 4.52
C TYR A 92 12.72 38.85 3.16
N GLU A 93 12.04 38.47 2.08
CA GLU A 93 12.26 39.06 0.75
C GLU A 93 11.93 40.56 0.70
N LEU A 94 10.86 40.96 1.40
CA LEU A 94 10.43 42.35 1.50
C LEU A 94 11.42 43.22 2.29
N PHE A 95 11.85 42.76 3.47
CA PHE A 95 12.67 43.58 4.39
C PHE A 95 14.17 43.57 4.07
N TRP A 96 14.71 42.46 3.56
CA TRP A 96 16.16 42.26 3.44
C TRP A 96 16.65 42.20 1.99
N SER A 97 15.78 41.90 1.02
CA SER A 97 16.17 41.75 -0.38
C SER A 97 15.64 42.85 -1.31
N ASN A 98 14.76 43.76 -0.86
CA ASN A 98 14.14 44.83 -1.67
C ASN A 98 13.55 44.33 -3.01
N LYS A 99 13.00 43.10 -3.03
CA LYS A 99 12.31 42.54 -4.20
C LYS A 99 10.79 42.70 -4.06
N SER A 100 10.08 42.86 -5.17
CA SER A 100 8.62 42.85 -5.15
C SER A 100 8.10 41.48 -4.75
N ILE A 101 7.12 41.45 -3.85
CA ILE A 101 6.53 40.20 -3.37
C ILE A 101 5.81 39.50 -4.54
N SER A 102 6.17 38.24 -4.82
CA SER A 102 5.45 37.42 -5.78
C SER A 102 4.08 37.02 -5.23
N PHE A 103 3.04 37.10 -6.07
CA PHE A 103 1.69 36.68 -5.73
C PHE A 103 1.63 35.20 -5.29
N CYS A 104 2.46 34.34 -5.89
CA CYS A 104 2.60 32.93 -5.54
C CYS A 104 2.97 32.72 -4.06
N SER A 105 3.91 33.52 -3.54
CA SER A 105 4.39 33.42 -2.17
C SER A 105 3.33 33.88 -1.15
N ILE A 106 2.53 34.89 -1.50
CA ILE A 106 1.40 35.35 -0.68
C ILE A 106 0.29 34.30 -0.64
N SER A 107 -0.06 33.74 -1.80
CA SER A 107 -1.07 32.69 -1.93
C SER A 107 -0.69 31.44 -1.11
N SER A 108 0.57 31.03 -1.17
CA SER A 108 1.10 29.89 -0.41
C SER A 108 1.14 30.13 1.10
N ALA A 109 1.45 31.35 1.54
CA ALA A 109 1.39 31.70 2.96
C ALA A 109 -0.05 31.69 3.48
N LEU A 110 -0.99 32.24 2.70
CA LEU A 110 -2.42 32.26 3.05
C LEU A 110 -3.00 30.85 3.16
N THR A 111 -2.69 29.93 2.23
CA THR A 111 -3.19 28.55 2.30
C THR A 111 -2.73 27.82 3.56
N TRP A 112 -1.47 27.99 3.98
CA TRP A 112 -0.94 27.38 5.20
C TRP A 112 -1.55 27.98 6.48
N VAL A 113 -1.83 29.28 6.48
CA VAL A 113 -2.57 29.94 7.58
C VAL A 113 -4.01 29.43 7.66
N PHE A 114 -4.69 29.26 6.53
CA PHE A 114 -6.04 28.68 6.54
C PHE A 114 -6.04 27.19 6.93
N ALA A 115 -5.06 26.41 6.47
CA ALA A 115 -4.91 25.01 6.85
C ALA A 115 -4.70 24.84 8.36
N THR A 116 -3.88 25.70 8.98
CA THR A 116 -3.67 25.71 10.43
C THR A 116 -4.92 26.17 11.18
N ALA A 117 -5.60 27.22 10.71
CA ALA A 117 -6.84 27.70 11.32
C ALA A 117 -7.94 26.63 11.31
N VAL A 118 -8.11 25.93 10.17
CA VAL A 118 -9.06 24.81 10.03
C VAL A 118 -8.69 23.66 10.98
N LEU A 119 -7.41 23.32 11.12
CA LEU A 119 -6.96 22.28 12.03
C LEU A 119 -7.24 22.63 13.51
N VAL A 120 -6.94 23.87 13.91
CA VAL A 120 -7.17 24.36 15.28
C VAL A 120 -8.67 24.44 15.60
N TYR A 121 -9.48 24.87 14.63
CA TYR A 121 -10.94 24.86 14.74
C TYR A 121 -11.48 23.43 14.89
N SER A 122 -10.90 22.47 14.15
CA SER A 122 -11.37 21.08 14.08
C SER A 122 -10.73 20.17 15.14
N ARG A 123 -10.76 20.57 16.42
CA ARG A 123 -10.14 19.85 17.56
C ARG A 123 -10.44 18.36 17.63
N ASP A 124 -11.65 17.95 17.21
CA ASP A 124 -12.14 16.58 17.41
C ASP A 124 -12.05 15.68 16.17
N ARG A 125 -11.98 16.28 14.96
CA ARG A 125 -11.99 15.55 13.69
C ARG A 125 -11.23 16.30 12.61
N ILE A 126 -10.17 15.69 12.11
CA ILE A 126 -9.42 16.19 10.96
C ILE A 126 -10.31 16.17 9.71
N PRO A 127 -10.54 17.32 9.04
CA PRO A 127 -11.32 17.38 7.81
C PRO A 127 -10.61 16.66 6.67
N ILE A 128 -11.37 15.96 5.82
CA ILE A 128 -10.82 15.24 4.65
C ILE A 128 -10.13 16.23 3.68
N VAL A 129 -10.63 17.46 3.58
CA VAL A 129 -10.04 18.53 2.77
C VAL A 129 -8.59 18.83 3.20
N LEU A 130 -8.33 18.79 4.51
CA LEU A 130 -7.00 19.03 5.07
C LEU A 130 -6.03 17.87 4.76
N VAL A 131 -6.54 16.64 4.74
CA VAL A 131 -5.76 15.47 4.32
C VAL A 131 -5.37 15.55 2.85
N PHE A 132 -6.29 15.94 1.97
CA PHE A 132 -5.99 16.15 0.56
C PHE A 132 -4.97 17.26 0.33
N TRP A 133 -5.07 18.37 1.07
CA TRP A 133 -4.08 19.44 1.03
C TRP A 133 -2.68 18.95 1.41
N TRP A 134 -2.54 18.21 2.52
CA TRP A 134 -1.22 17.71 2.93
C TRP A 134 -0.63 16.70 1.95
N VAL A 135 -1.45 15.81 1.36
CA VAL A 135 -0.99 14.87 0.33
C VAL A 135 -0.58 15.60 -0.94
N TYR A 136 -1.38 16.57 -1.41
CA TYR A 136 -1.03 17.41 -2.55
C TYR A 136 0.28 18.16 -2.31
N SER A 137 0.40 18.79 -1.15
CA SER A 137 1.59 19.52 -0.75
C SER A 137 2.81 18.60 -0.71
N LEU A 138 2.67 17.36 -0.20
CA LEU A 138 3.76 16.38 -0.15
C LEU A 138 4.24 16.02 -1.56
N ILE A 139 3.31 15.73 -2.46
CA ILE A 139 3.63 15.40 -3.85
C ILE A 139 4.34 16.59 -4.52
N TYR A 140 3.83 17.80 -4.32
CA TYR A 140 4.41 19.02 -4.87
C TYR A 140 5.85 19.26 -4.39
N HIS A 141 6.09 19.20 -3.08
CA HIS A 141 7.42 19.41 -2.51
C HIS A 141 8.40 18.30 -2.92
N MET A 142 7.92 17.05 -3.02
CA MET A 142 8.76 15.96 -3.52
C MET A 142 9.16 16.17 -4.98
N ILE A 143 8.24 16.65 -5.83
CA ILE A 143 8.54 16.99 -7.22
C ILE A 143 9.53 18.16 -7.29
N LEU A 144 9.32 19.22 -6.52
CA LEU A 144 10.21 20.39 -6.47
C LEU A 144 11.61 20.02 -5.97
N VAL A 145 11.71 19.27 -4.87
CA VAL A 145 13.02 18.83 -4.33
C VAL A 145 13.72 17.92 -5.32
N THR A 146 12.99 17.03 -5.99
CA THR A 146 13.55 16.15 -7.04
C THR A 146 14.04 16.98 -8.24
N PHE A 147 13.26 17.96 -8.69
CA PHE A 147 13.63 18.85 -9.79
C PHE A 147 14.81 19.76 -9.43
N TYR A 148 14.85 20.31 -8.22
CA TYR A 148 15.95 21.12 -7.70
C TYR A 148 17.25 20.31 -7.62
N ILE A 149 17.19 19.11 -7.03
CA ILE A 149 18.34 18.19 -6.99
C ILE A 149 18.77 17.83 -8.42
N LEU A 150 17.83 17.65 -9.35
CA LEU A 150 18.16 17.30 -10.73
C LEU A 150 18.83 18.48 -11.47
N ASN A 151 18.32 19.70 -11.31
CA ASN A 151 18.71 20.87 -12.09
C ASN A 151 19.94 21.60 -11.53
N ASN A 152 20.03 21.79 -10.20
CA ASN A 152 21.12 22.59 -9.60
C ASN A 152 22.38 21.78 -9.24
N TRP A 153 22.32 20.45 -9.28
CA TRP A 153 23.48 19.63 -8.94
C TRP A 153 24.63 19.76 -9.96
N THR A 154 24.35 20.08 -11.22
CA THR A 154 25.38 20.37 -12.23
C THR A 154 26.07 21.72 -12.00
N SER A 155 25.40 22.68 -11.36
CA SER A 155 25.93 24.02 -11.04
C SER A 155 26.61 24.10 -9.67
N MET A 156 26.35 23.18 -8.74
CA MET A 156 27.01 23.12 -7.42
C MET A 156 28.53 22.92 -7.53
N ASN A 157 29.03 22.47 -8.70
CA ASN A 157 30.45 22.31 -8.98
C ASN A 157 31.18 23.62 -9.36
N ARG A 158 30.49 24.77 -9.45
CA ARG A 158 31.12 26.08 -9.66
C ARG A 158 30.58 27.10 -8.66
N TYR A 159 31.30 27.21 -7.54
CA TYR A 159 31.41 28.40 -6.68
C TYR A 159 30.17 29.32 -6.65
N ASN A 160 29.13 28.94 -5.91
CA ASN A 160 28.30 29.91 -5.21
C ASN A 160 27.74 29.29 -3.92
N PRO A 161 28.24 29.65 -2.72
CA PRO A 161 27.76 29.11 -1.44
C PRO A 161 26.38 29.64 -1.03
N ASN A 162 25.77 30.51 -1.85
CA ASN A 162 24.43 31.00 -1.61
C ASN A 162 23.41 30.02 -2.21
N PHE A 163 22.91 29.12 -1.36
CA PHE A 163 21.64 28.44 -1.60
C PHE A 163 20.61 29.48 -2.06
N PRO A 164 19.86 29.25 -3.17
CA PRO A 164 18.74 30.11 -3.50
C PRO A 164 17.77 30.08 -2.32
N LYS A 165 17.59 31.23 -1.68
CA LYS A 165 16.91 31.32 -0.37
C LYS A 165 15.45 30.85 -0.45
N ALA A 166 14.86 30.85 -1.65
CA ALA A 166 13.55 30.31 -1.98
C ALA A 166 13.41 28.80 -1.74
N GLU A 167 14.47 28.04 -2.02
CA GLU A 167 14.41 26.57 -2.09
C GLU A 167 14.84 25.91 -0.77
N LEU A 168 15.37 26.71 0.18
CA LEU A 168 15.73 26.26 1.53
C LEU A 168 14.49 26.03 2.40
N VAL A 169 13.42 26.80 2.19
CA VAL A 169 12.16 26.63 2.91
C VAL A 169 11.48 25.33 2.49
N ASP A 170 11.40 25.04 1.20
CA ASP A 170 10.77 23.82 0.68
C ASP A 170 11.51 22.55 1.13
N PHE A 171 12.84 22.60 1.21
CA PHE A 171 13.65 21.48 1.73
C PHE A 171 13.42 21.24 3.24
N LEU A 172 13.31 22.30 4.04
CA LEU A 172 12.99 22.20 5.48
C LEU A 172 11.55 21.76 5.75
N CYS A 173 10.64 22.07 4.83
CA CYS A 173 9.21 21.75 4.90
C CYS A 173 8.90 20.27 4.61
N CYS A 174 9.64 19.62 3.71
CA CYS A 174 9.49 18.20 3.36
C CYS A 174 9.41 17.22 4.55
N PRO A 175 10.37 17.21 5.51
CA PRO A 175 10.33 16.26 6.63
C PRO A 175 9.13 16.49 7.57
N LEU A 176 8.73 17.75 7.78
CA LEU A 176 7.56 18.09 8.59
C LEU A 176 6.25 17.59 7.94
N LEU A 177 6.19 17.61 6.62
CA LEU A 177 5.05 17.17 5.84
C LEU A 177 4.90 15.63 5.83
N ILE A 178 6.02 14.91 5.80
CA ILE A 178 6.05 13.45 5.99
C ILE A 178 5.51 13.09 7.37
N VAL A 179 5.91 13.83 8.42
CA VAL A 179 5.40 13.63 9.79
C VAL A 179 3.90 13.92 9.88
N LEU A 180 3.40 14.97 9.21
CA LEU A 180 1.96 15.28 9.14
C LEU A 180 1.17 14.16 8.46
N CYS A 181 1.60 13.70 7.27
CA CYS A 181 0.95 12.59 6.56
C CYS A 181 0.98 11.29 7.37
N PHE A 182 2.10 11.00 8.04
CA PHE A 182 2.24 9.83 8.90
C PHE A 182 1.30 9.88 10.12
N ASN A 183 1.19 11.05 10.77
CA ASN A 183 0.29 11.23 11.91
C ASN A 183 -1.19 11.12 11.52
N VAL A 184 -1.56 11.55 10.31
CA VAL A 184 -2.91 11.35 9.75
C VAL A 184 -3.19 9.88 9.50
N VAL A 185 -2.23 9.17 8.89
CA VAL A 185 -2.32 7.72 8.69
C VAL A 185 -2.49 7.01 10.04
N LEU A 186 -1.70 7.38 11.05
CA LEU A 186 -1.80 6.84 12.40
C LEU A 186 -3.17 7.16 13.04
N SER A 187 -3.69 8.38 12.86
CA SER A 187 -5.01 8.79 13.33
C SER A 187 -6.13 7.97 12.70
N ILE A 188 -6.03 7.68 11.39
CA ILE A 188 -7.02 6.89 10.65
C ILE A 188 -6.92 5.41 11.06
N CYS A 189 -5.71 4.89 11.28
CA CYS A 189 -5.46 3.54 11.80
C CYS A 189 -5.98 3.34 13.23
N CYS A 190 -5.81 4.33 14.11
CA CYS A 190 -6.21 4.24 15.51
C CYS A 190 -7.67 4.68 15.75
N GLY A 191 -8.29 5.42 14.84
CA GLY A 191 -9.71 5.80 14.87
C GLY A 191 -10.70 4.65 14.66
N GLN A 192 -10.21 3.40 14.68
CA GLN A 192 -10.98 2.17 14.57
C GLN A 192 -11.69 1.79 15.89
N ASN A 193 -11.38 2.47 17.00
CA ASN A 193 -12.08 2.28 18.28
C ASN A 193 -13.38 3.09 18.34
N ARG A 194 -14.33 2.75 17.47
CA ARG A 194 -15.71 3.21 17.61
C ARG A 194 -16.58 1.98 17.86
N TYR A 195 -16.77 1.63 19.14
CA TYR A 195 -18.03 1.11 19.67
C TYR A 195 -18.02 1.18 21.20
N GLU A 196 -19.01 1.90 21.74
CA GLU A 196 -19.50 1.77 23.11
C GLU A 196 -19.87 0.31 23.37
N ASN A 197 -19.41 -0.22 24.51
CA ASN A 197 -19.80 -1.48 25.20
C ASN A 197 -18.60 -2.16 25.89
N GLU A 198 -17.36 -1.67 25.69
CA GLU A 198 -16.19 -2.29 26.32
C GLU A 198 -16.15 -2.11 27.83
N LEU A 199 -16.63 -1.01 28.43
CA LEU A 199 -16.43 -0.83 29.87
C LEU A 199 -17.24 -1.82 30.72
N GLU A 200 -18.44 -2.19 30.28
CA GLU A 200 -19.33 -3.08 31.03
C GLU A 200 -18.99 -4.57 30.79
N LYS A 201 -18.55 -4.96 29.58
CA LYS A 201 -18.05 -6.32 29.29
C LYS A 201 -16.60 -6.54 29.78
N SER A 202 -15.78 -5.49 29.80
CA SER A 202 -14.37 -5.57 30.23
C SER A 202 -14.27 -5.81 31.73
N LEU A 203 -15.11 -5.20 32.57
CA LEU A 203 -15.04 -5.39 34.03
C LEU A 203 -15.33 -6.84 34.46
N LEU A 204 -16.26 -7.53 33.81
CA LEU A 204 -16.55 -8.94 34.08
C LEU A 204 -15.52 -9.91 33.48
N ALA A 205 -14.85 -9.53 32.38
CA ALA A 205 -13.80 -10.34 31.75
C ALA A 205 -12.39 -10.10 32.36
N LEU A 206 -12.13 -8.91 32.91
CA LEU A 206 -10.86 -8.48 33.50
C LEU A 206 -10.52 -9.28 34.76
N GLN A 207 -11.52 -9.63 35.57
CA GLN A 207 -11.27 -10.27 36.86
C GLN A 207 -10.84 -11.74 36.73
N VAL A 208 -11.14 -12.40 35.60
CA VAL A 208 -10.84 -13.83 35.38
C VAL A 208 -9.60 -14.05 34.49
N LYS A 209 -9.17 -13.04 33.71
CA LYS A 209 -8.06 -13.16 32.74
C LYS A 209 -6.76 -12.42 33.11
N SER A 210 -6.78 -11.63 34.18
CA SER A 210 -5.70 -10.69 34.56
C SER A 210 -4.37 -11.35 34.96
N PHE A 211 -4.29 -12.67 35.13
CA PHE A 211 -3.10 -13.29 35.73
C PHE A 211 -2.11 -13.94 34.74
N VAL A 212 -2.38 -14.07 33.43
CA VAL A 212 -1.56 -14.97 32.58
C VAL A 212 -0.98 -14.40 31.27
N ARG A 213 -1.34 -13.21 30.73
CA ARG A 213 -0.95 -12.95 29.31
C ARG A 213 -0.77 -11.50 28.83
N GLU A 214 -0.27 -10.60 29.67
CA GLU A 214 -0.08 -9.18 29.30
C GLU A 214 1.19 -8.85 28.48
N GLU A 215 2.16 -9.76 28.33
CA GLU A 215 3.46 -9.40 27.74
C GLU A 215 3.56 -9.47 26.20
N CYS A 216 2.54 -9.97 25.47
CA CYS A 216 2.62 -10.17 24.01
C CYS A 216 1.35 -9.74 23.24
N SER A 217 0.84 -8.53 23.49
CA SER A 217 -0.26 -8.00 22.67
C SER A 217 0.25 -7.02 21.60
N PHE A 218 -0.06 -7.34 20.33
CA PHE A 218 0.05 -6.42 19.20
C PHE A 218 -0.63 -5.06 19.47
N SER A 219 -1.67 -5.02 20.31
CA SER A 219 -2.38 -3.78 20.64
C SER A 219 -1.58 -2.84 21.57
N SER A 220 -0.82 -3.37 22.53
CA SER A 220 -0.09 -2.59 23.55
C SER A 220 1.33 -2.18 23.14
N CYS A 221 1.85 -2.71 22.02
CA CYS A 221 3.19 -2.39 21.55
C CYS A 221 3.34 -0.95 21.03
N GLY A 222 4.51 -0.35 21.30
CA GLY A 222 4.91 0.95 20.77
C GLY A 222 5.03 0.97 19.24
N VAL A 223 4.97 2.16 18.64
CA VAL A 223 4.97 2.35 17.18
C VAL A 223 6.22 1.75 16.52
N TRP A 224 7.40 1.96 17.11
CA TRP A 224 8.65 1.38 16.62
C TRP A 224 8.61 -0.15 16.58
N SER A 225 8.09 -0.78 17.64
CA SER A 225 7.96 -2.24 17.69
C SER A 225 7.00 -2.78 16.63
N LYS A 226 5.95 -2.03 16.28
CA LYS A 226 5.04 -2.36 15.17
C LYS A 226 5.71 -2.25 13.81
N ILE A 227 6.55 -1.22 13.59
CA ILE A 227 7.27 -0.99 12.33
C ILE A 227 8.35 -2.06 12.11
N THR A 228 9.13 -2.38 13.14
CA THR A 228 10.22 -3.37 13.06
C THR A 228 9.78 -4.80 13.30
N PHE A 229 8.49 -5.02 13.57
CA PHE A 229 7.92 -6.33 13.94
C PHE A 229 8.58 -6.99 15.16
N SER A 230 9.24 -6.20 16.04
CA SER A 230 9.95 -6.76 17.19
C SER A 230 9.04 -7.42 18.22
N TRP A 231 7.74 -7.14 18.19
CA TRP A 231 6.74 -7.80 19.03
C TRP A 231 6.61 -9.31 18.77
N LEU A 232 7.10 -9.82 17.63
CA LEU A 232 7.18 -11.25 17.33
C LEU A 232 8.43 -11.94 17.90
N ASN A 233 9.45 -11.18 18.32
CA ASN A 233 10.71 -11.75 18.82
C ASN A 233 10.54 -12.71 20.01
N PRO A 234 9.63 -12.46 20.98
CA PRO A 234 9.38 -13.42 22.06
C PRO A 234 8.88 -14.76 21.55
N LEU A 235 7.95 -14.76 20.58
CA LEU A 235 7.42 -15.99 19.96
C LEU A 235 8.53 -16.76 19.23
N PHE A 236 9.39 -16.07 18.48
CA PHE A 236 10.53 -16.70 17.81
C PHE A 236 11.57 -17.25 18.79
N ARG A 237 11.73 -16.63 19.96
CA ARG A 237 12.61 -17.14 21.01
C ARG A 237 12.07 -18.45 21.59
N VAL A 238 10.76 -18.53 21.82
CA VAL A 238 10.09 -19.76 22.25
C VAL A 238 10.24 -20.83 21.16
N GLY A 239 9.89 -20.53 19.92
CA GLY A 239 9.98 -21.47 18.79
C GLY A 239 11.40 -21.93 18.44
N ARG A 240 12.44 -21.19 18.84
CA ARG A 240 13.83 -21.62 18.73
C ARG A 240 14.17 -22.73 19.72
N ASN A 241 13.58 -22.69 20.91
CA ASN A 241 13.93 -23.56 22.02
C ASN A 241 12.97 -24.75 22.16
N GLN A 242 11.73 -24.61 21.73
CA GLN A 242 10.70 -25.65 21.81
C GLN A 242 9.79 -25.65 20.57
N LEU A 243 9.15 -26.79 20.31
CA LEU A 243 8.08 -26.87 19.32
C LEU A 243 6.92 -25.99 19.79
N LEU A 244 6.45 -25.10 18.92
CA LEU A 244 5.35 -24.18 19.25
C LEU A 244 4.04 -24.96 19.42
N GLU A 245 3.41 -24.79 20.57
CA GLU A 245 2.06 -25.28 20.83
C GLU A 245 1.01 -24.18 20.58
N LEU A 246 -0.26 -24.55 20.40
CA LEU A 246 -1.35 -23.58 20.24
C LEU A 246 -1.48 -22.63 21.45
N SER A 247 -1.07 -23.10 22.63
CA SER A 247 -0.96 -22.29 23.84
C SER A 247 0.02 -21.14 23.66
N ASP A 248 1.16 -21.32 22.97
CA ASP A 248 2.20 -20.30 22.79
C ASP A 248 1.79 -19.16 21.83
N ILE A 249 0.76 -19.38 21.01
CA ILE A 249 0.31 -18.41 20.01
C ILE A 249 -0.47 -17.27 20.69
N PRO A 250 -0.09 -15.99 20.44
CA PRO A 250 -0.83 -14.84 20.97
C PRO A 250 -2.29 -14.83 20.49
N PRO A 251 -3.25 -14.47 21.36
CA PRO A 251 -4.64 -14.35 20.95
C PRO A 251 -4.82 -13.21 19.94
N VAL A 252 -5.84 -13.35 19.09
CA VAL A 252 -6.22 -12.30 18.13
C VAL A 252 -6.64 -11.04 18.90
N PRO A 253 -6.16 -9.84 18.53
CA PRO A 253 -6.62 -8.59 19.14
C PRO A 253 -8.14 -8.43 19.02
N GLN A 254 -8.78 -7.85 20.04
CA GLN A 254 -10.22 -7.62 20.03
C GLN A 254 -10.68 -6.86 18.78
N SER A 255 -9.94 -5.84 18.35
CA SER A 255 -10.22 -5.06 17.14
C SER A 255 -10.23 -5.85 15.81
N GLU A 256 -9.67 -7.06 15.80
CA GLU A 256 -9.60 -7.96 14.63
C GLU A 256 -10.47 -9.22 14.82
N THR A 257 -11.32 -9.27 15.85
CA THR A 257 -12.19 -10.41 16.11
C THR A 257 -13.32 -10.49 15.08
N ALA A 258 -13.73 -11.71 14.73
CA ALA A 258 -14.80 -11.98 13.75
C ALA A 258 -16.13 -11.29 14.10
N GLU A 259 -16.46 -11.17 15.40
CA GLU A 259 -17.67 -10.47 15.87
C GLU A 259 -17.66 -8.99 15.45
N ILE A 260 -16.55 -8.28 15.67
CA ILE A 260 -16.41 -6.86 15.28
C ILE A 260 -16.32 -6.72 13.76
N ALA A 261 -15.60 -7.62 13.09
CA ALA A 261 -15.50 -7.58 11.63
C ALA A 261 -16.87 -7.77 10.95
N SER A 262 -17.68 -8.71 11.48
CA SER A 262 -19.02 -8.98 10.97
C SER A 262 -20.01 -7.86 11.31
N SER A 263 -19.95 -7.26 12.50
CA SER A 263 -20.83 -6.14 12.85
C SER A 263 -20.57 -4.90 11.98
N LEU A 264 -19.30 -4.56 11.71
CA LEU A 264 -18.94 -3.46 10.82
C LEU A 264 -19.46 -3.67 9.39
N LEU A 265 -19.38 -4.90 8.89
CA LEU A 265 -19.91 -5.26 7.57
C LEU A 265 -21.44 -5.30 7.58
N GLU A 266 -22.08 -5.75 8.66
CA GLU A 266 -23.53 -5.73 8.80
C GLU A 266 -24.08 -4.29 8.83
N ASP A 267 -23.40 -3.39 9.54
CA ASP A 267 -23.72 -1.96 9.60
C ASP A 267 -23.59 -1.30 8.22
N SER A 268 -22.55 -1.63 7.46
CA SER A 268 -22.37 -1.10 6.10
C SER A 268 -23.43 -1.61 5.12
N ILE A 269 -23.90 -2.85 5.28
CA ILE A 269 -25.01 -3.42 4.53
C ILE A 269 -26.34 -2.74 4.93
N ARG A 270 -26.57 -2.50 6.23
CA ARG A 270 -27.81 -1.87 6.75
C ARG A 270 -27.96 -0.42 6.31
N GLN A 271 -26.88 0.38 6.35
CA GLN A 271 -26.92 1.79 5.94
C GLN A 271 -27.27 2.01 4.47
N LYS A 272 -27.16 0.97 3.63
CA LYS A 272 -27.39 1.06 2.17
C LYS A 272 -28.57 0.24 1.66
N LYS A 273 -29.40 -0.32 2.55
CA LYS A 273 -30.60 -1.11 2.18
C LYS A 273 -31.68 -0.35 1.42
N THR A 274 -31.55 0.97 1.25
CA THR A 274 -32.52 1.83 0.57
C THR A 274 -32.36 1.90 -0.95
N ASP A 275 -31.23 1.47 -1.52
CA ASP A 275 -31.03 1.36 -2.96
C ASP A 275 -30.58 -0.05 -3.35
N ALA A 276 -30.97 -0.52 -4.53
CA ALA A 276 -30.61 -1.85 -5.06
C ALA A 276 -29.08 -2.01 -5.12
N PHE A 277 -28.45 -2.68 -4.15
CA PHE A 277 -26.98 -2.66 -4.02
C PHE A 277 -26.28 -4.00 -3.75
N SER A 278 -25.07 -4.07 -4.31
CA SER A 278 -24.18 -5.22 -4.41
C SER A 278 -23.21 -5.35 -3.23
N LEU A 279 -23.02 -6.58 -2.75
CA LEU A 279 -22.10 -6.98 -1.67
C LEU A 279 -20.68 -6.36 -1.77
N PRO A 280 -20.04 -6.23 -2.95
CA PRO A 280 -18.68 -5.67 -3.04
C PRO A 280 -18.56 -4.24 -2.56
N LYS A 281 -19.60 -3.42 -2.78
CA LYS A 281 -19.59 -2.01 -2.37
C LYS A 281 -19.73 -1.86 -0.84
N ALA A 282 -20.45 -2.77 -0.19
CA ALA A 282 -20.57 -2.80 1.27
C ALA A 282 -19.26 -3.25 1.93
N ILE A 283 -18.60 -4.26 1.35
CA ILE A 283 -17.26 -4.69 1.76
C ILE A 283 -16.29 -3.51 1.64
N PHE A 284 -16.21 -2.87 0.47
CA PHE A 284 -15.32 -1.74 0.23
C PHE A 284 -15.54 -0.60 1.24
N LEU A 285 -16.79 -0.23 1.51
CA LEU A 285 -17.12 0.83 2.48
C LEU A 285 -16.80 0.44 3.94
N SER A 286 -16.73 -0.84 4.27
CA SER A 286 -16.31 -1.28 5.61
C SER A 286 -14.80 -1.16 5.80
N ILE A 287 -14.00 -1.27 4.74
CA ILE A 287 -12.53 -1.39 4.83
C ILE A 287 -11.74 -0.25 4.17
N TRP A 288 -12.39 0.70 3.49
CA TRP A 288 -11.73 1.73 2.67
C TRP A 288 -10.64 2.49 3.43
N ARG A 289 -10.81 2.75 4.73
CA ARG A 289 -9.81 3.42 5.56
C ARG A 289 -8.52 2.61 5.68
N SER A 290 -8.64 1.32 5.97
CA SER A 290 -7.48 0.42 6.03
C SER A 290 -6.83 0.26 4.65
N LEU A 291 -7.64 0.22 3.58
CA LEU A 291 -7.14 0.19 2.20
C LEU A 291 -6.38 1.46 1.79
N LEU A 292 -6.81 2.64 2.24
CA LEU A 292 -6.09 3.88 1.95
C LEU A 292 -4.71 3.92 2.61
N VAL A 293 -4.62 3.42 3.85
CA VAL A 293 -3.35 3.32 4.57
C VAL A 293 -2.40 2.38 3.85
N THR A 294 -2.87 1.19 3.43
CA THR A 294 -2.03 0.25 2.68
C THR A 294 -1.68 0.79 1.30
N ALA A 295 -2.57 1.55 0.65
CA ALA A 295 -2.28 2.21 -0.62
C ALA A 295 -1.14 3.23 -0.50
N PHE A 296 -1.11 4.02 0.57
CA PHE A 296 -0.03 4.97 0.83
C PHE A 296 1.33 4.27 0.95
N PHE A 297 1.42 3.18 1.72
CA PHE A 297 2.67 2.42 1.83
C PHE A 297 3.07 1.75 0.50
N ALA A 298 2.11 1.27 -0.27
CA ALA A 298 2.34 0.68 -1.59
C ALA A 298 2.87 1.72 -2.59
N TRP A 299 2.32 2.93 -2.56
CA TRP A 299 2.82 4.09 -3.32
C TRP A 299 4.24 4.47 -2.90
N ALA A 300 4.49 4.63 -1.60
CA ALA A 300 5.81 5.00 -1.08
C ALA A 300 6.89 3.98 -1.46
N THR A 301 6.55 2.69 -1.42
CA THR A 301 7.43 1.60 -1.88
C THR A 301 7.77 1.76 -3.36
N THR A 302 6.77 2.07 -4.19
CA THR A 302 6.96 2.24 -5.63
C THR A 302 7.80 3.47 -5.95
N MET A 303 7.59 4.60 -5.29
CA MET A 303 8.44 5.78 -5.48
C MET A 303 9.90 5.50 -5.09
N ALA A 304 10.09 4.83 -3.94
CA ALA A 304 11.42 4.53 -3.43
C ALA A 304 12.18 3.51 -4.29
N SER A 305 11.50 2.52 -4.87
CA SER A 305 12.15 1.51 -5.73
C SER A 305 12.66 2.12 -7.05
N TYR A 306 11.98 3.15 -7.57
CA TYR A 306 12.35 3.86 -8.80
C TYR A 306 13.50 4.87 -8.61
N MET A 307 13.85 5.18 -7.36
CA MET A 307 14.99 6.05 -7.05
C MET A 307 16.31 5.50 -7.59
N GLY A 308 16.49 4.17 -7.60
CA GLY A 308 17.71 3.53 -8.14
C GLY A 308 17.93 3.81 -9.63
N PRO A 309 16.98 3.46 -10.51
CA PRO A 309 17.05 3.81 -11.93
C PRO A 309 17.19 5.31 -12.22
N LEU A 310 16.61 6.18 -11.38
CA LEU A 310 16.79 7.63 -11.49
C LEU A 310 18.25 8.07 -11.20
N LEU A 311 18.89 7.43 -10.23
CA LEU A 311 20.25 7.78 -9.80
C LEU A 311 21.34 7.18 -10.72
N ILE A 312 21.03 6.22 -11.60
CA ILE A 312 22.05 5.45 -12.33
C ILE A 312 22.91 6.34 -13.24
N THR A 313 22.32 7.29 -13.95
CA THR A 313 23.05 8.23 -14.82
C THR A 313 24.01 9.07 -13.99
N ARG A 314 23.59 9.51 -12.81
CA ARG A 314 24.41 10.27 -11.87
C ARG A 314 25.55 9.45 -11.26
N PHE A 315 25.31 8.17 -10.96
CA PHE A 315 26.37 7.25 -10.52
C PHE A 315 27.41 7.03 -11.63
N VAL A 316 26.97 6.80 -12.87
CA VAL A 316 27.86 6.61 -14.01
C VAL A 316 28.66 7.87 -14.30
N ASP A 317 28.02 9.05 -14.28
CA ASP A 317 28.69 10.34 -14.47
C ASP A 317 29.74 10.62 -13.40
N TYR A 318 29.43 10.27 -12.13
CA TYR A 318 30.38 10.40 -11.03
C TYR A 318 31.59 9.48 -11.22
N MET A 319 31.37 8.21 -11.58
CA MET A 319 32.46 7.25 -11.82
C MET A 319 33.28 7.58 -13.08
N SER A 320 32.70 8.29 -14.05
CA SER A 320 33.37 8.62 -15.31
C SER A 320 34.27 9.86 -15.22
N LYS A 321 34.11 10.69 -14.17
CA LYS A 321 34.98 11.85 -13.92
C LYS A 321 36.31 11.39 -13.33
N LYS A 322 37.43 11.85 -13.91
CA LYS A 322 38.81 11.56 -13.46
C LYS A 322 39.34 12.50 -12.37
N ASP A 323 38.53 13.44 -11.87
CA ASP A 323 38.96 14.45 -10.90
C ASP A 323 38.64 14.00 -9.47
N ASP A 324 39.65 13.91 -8.60
CA ASP A 324 39.56 13.45 -7.20
C ASP A 324 38.86 14.43 -6.23
N THR A 325 38.34 15.56 -6.71
CA THR A 325 37.85 16.66 -5.85
C THR A 325 36.36 16.58 -5.46
N GLY A 326 35.69 15.46 -5.73
CA GLY A 326 34.22 15.33 -5.61
C GLY A 326 33.67 14.30 -4.62
N TYR A 327 34.44 13.80 -3.64
CA TYR A 327 34.00 12.69 -2.76
C TYR A 327 32.68 12.96 -2.02
N GLU A 328 32.36 14.22 -1.70
CA GLU A 328 31.10 14.63 -1.09
C GLU A 328 29.88 14.30 -1.96
N GLN A 329 30.02 14.40 -3.28
CA GLN A 329 28.97 14.05 -4.24
C GLN A 329 28.70 12.54 -4.24
N GLY A 330 29.76 11.72 -4.22
CA GLY A 330 29.64 10.26 -4.15
C GLY A 330 28.96 9.80 -2.85
N ILE A 331 29.37 10.38 -1.71
CA ILE A 331 28.77 10.07 -0.41
C ILE A 331 27.29 10.48 -0.37
N THR A 332 26.94 11.65 -0.92
CA THR A 332 25.55 12.11 -0.97
C THR A 332 24.68 11.19 -1.82
N LEU A 333 25.15 10.79 -3.01
CA LEU A 333 24.46 9.82 -3.87
C LEU A 333 24.23 8.48 -3.15
N ALA A 334 25.26 7.98 -2.44
CA ALA A 334 25.18 6.74 -1.67
C ALA A 334 24.17 6.84 -0.50
N LEU A 335 24.18 7.96 0.25
CA LEU A 335 23.24 8.18 1.35
C LEU A 335 21.80 8.29 0.86
N VAL A 336 21.54 9.04 -0.22
CA VAL A 336 20.20 9.15 -0.82
C VAL A 336 19.71 7.77 -1.25
N PHE A 337 20.56 6.99 -1.92
CA PHE A 337 20.21 5.63 -2.31
C PHE A 337 19.94 4.71 -1.11
N PHE A 338 20.77 4.78 -0.06
CA PHE A 338 20.60 4.03 1.18
C PHE A 338 19.26 4.34 1.85
N PHE A 339 18.95 5.61 2.07
CA PHE A 339 17.67 6.01 2.68
C PHE A 339 16.47 5.63 1.84
N ALA A 340 16.56 5.78 0.51
CA ALA A 340 15.50 5.32 -0.40
C ALA A 340 15.26 3.81 -0.24
N LYS A 341 16.32 3.01 -0.18
CA LYS A 341 16.20 1.56 0.07
C LYS A 341 15.65 1.23 1.44
N CYS A 342 16.00 1.97 2.49
CA CYS A 342 15.39 1.80 3.80
C CYS A 342 13.87 2.08 3.78
N ILE A 343 13.46 3.17 3.13
CA ILE A 343 12.05 3.56 2.99
C ILE A 343 11.27 2.52 2.19
N GLU A 344 11.82 2.06 1.05
CA GLU A 344 11.26 0.97 0.24
C GLU A 344 11.02 -0.27 1.12
N SER A 345 12.06 -0.69 1.84
CA SER A 345 12.05 -1.90 2.67
C SER A 345 10.99 -1.86 3.77
N ILE A 346 10.89 -0.74 4.50
CA ILE A 346 9.94 -0.59 5.60
C ILE A 346 8.51 -0.48 5.07
N SER A 347 8.30 0.38 4.06
CA SER A 347 6.97 0.62 3.48
C SER A 347 6.40 -0.64 2.85
N GLN A 348 7.22 -1.44 2.16
CA GLN A 348 6.79 -2.70 1.54
C GLN A 348 6.25 -3.69 2.57
N ARG A 349 6.93 -3.83 3.71
CA ARG A 349 6.53 -4.74 4.78
C ARG A 349 5.23 -4.29 5.45
N LEU A 350 5.08 -2.98 5.66
CA LEU A 350 3.85 -2.39 6.22
C LEU A 350 2.67 -2.55 5.24
N TRP A 351 2.91 -2.39 3.94
CA TRP A 351 1.92 -2.66 2.91
C TRP A 351 1.47 -4.12 2.94
N TYR A 352 2.38 -5.08 2.82
CA TYR A 352 2.04 -6.51 2.77
C TYR A 352 1.33 -6.97 4.04
N PHE A 353 1.83 -6.59 5.21
CA PHE A 353 1.20 -6.91 6.47
C PHE A 353 -0.22 -6.31 6.58
N GLY A 354 -0.39 -5.05 6.18
CA GLY A 354 -1.69 -4.40 6.19
C GLY A 354 -2.69 -5.04 5.21
N ALA A 355 -2.24 -5.38 4.00
CA ALA A 355 -3.07 -6.05 2.98
C ALA A 355 -3.55 -7.43 3.46
N SER A 356 -2.65 -8.24 4.05
CA SER A 356 -3.01 -9.51 4.68
C SER A 356 -4.05 -9.34 5.79
N ARG A 357 -3.88 -8.35 6.67
CA ARG A 357 -4.83 -8.08 7.75
C ARG A 357 -6.22 -7.74 7.23
N VAL A 358 -6.30 -6.89 6.20
CA VAL A 358 -7.58 -6.56 5.55
C VAL A 358 -8.21 -7.82 4.96
N GLY A 359 -7.45 -8.66 4.26
CA GLY A 359 -7.94 -9.92 3.70
C GLY A 359 -8.52 -10.87 4.75
N VAL A 360 -7.79 -11.11 5.85
CA VAL A 360 -8.24 -11.96 6.96
C VAL A 360 -9.50 -11.38 7.62
N ARG A 361 -9.57 -10.06 7.83
CA ARG A 361 -10.74 -9.41 8.41
C ARG A 361 -11.98 -9.57 7.53
N VAL A 362 -11.86 -9.37 6.23
CA VAL A 362 -12.97 -9.55 5.28
C VAL A 362 -13.42 -11.01 5.24
N ARG A 363 -12.48 -11.96 5.17
CA ARG A 363 -12.78 -13.40 5.23
C ARG A 363 -13.57 -13.74 6.49
N ALA A 364 -13.10 -13.32 7.66
CA ALA A 364 -13.76 -13.58 8.94
C ALA A 364 -15.18 -12.97 9.00
N ALA A 365 -15.36 -11.75 8.50
CA ALA A 365 -16.66 -11.09 8.43
C ALA A 365 -17.64 -11.84 7.52
N ILE A 366 -17.21 -12.24 6.33
CA ILE A 366 -18.05 -12.97 5.37
C ILE A 366 -18.45 -14.33 5.95
N ILE A 367 -17.51 -15.10 6.50
CA ILE A 367 -17.80 -16.41 7.10
C ILE A 367 -18.81 -16.27 8.23
N SER A 368 -18.64 -15.30 9.12
CA SER A 368 -19.56 -15.05 10.23
C SER A 368 -20.96 -14.67 9.76
N LEU A 369 -21.08 -13.79 8.75
CA LEU A 369 -22.37 -13.40 8.19
C LEU A 369 -23.07 -14.54 7.44
N VAL A 370 -22.33 -15.33 6.65
CA VAL A 370 -22.88 -16.50 5.96
C VAL A 370 -23.38 -17.53 6.97
N TYR A 371 -22.61 -17.78 8.04
CA TYR A 371 -23.01 -18.69 9.12
C TYR A 371 -24.26 -18.19 9.88
N LYS A 372 -24.30 -16.90 10.25
CA LYS A 372 -25.48 -16.29 10.87
C LYS A 372 -26.70 -16.35 9.96
N LYS A 373 -26.50 -16.18 8.65
CA LYS A 373 -27.58 -16.28 7.66
C LYS A 373 -28.06 -17.72 7.48
N SER A 374 -27.15 -18.70 7.44
CA SER A 374 -27.52 -20.12 7.27
C SER A 374 -28.33 -20.65 8.44
N LEU A 375 -28.08 -20.18 9.67
CA LEU A 375 -28.88 -20.54 10.85
C LEU A 375 -30.31 -19.97 10.81
N ASN A 376 -30.54 -18.88 10.09
CA ASN A 376 -31.84 -18.20 10.02
C ASN A 376 -32.68 -18.61 8.79
N ILE A 377 -32.11 -19.38 7.86
CA ILE A 377 -32.83 -19.89 6.71
C ILE A 377 -33.55 -21.17 7.14
N LYS A 378 -34.88 -21.24 6.96
CA LYS A 378 -35.64 -22.50 7.06
C LYS A 378 -35.15 -23.41 5.93
N LEU A 379 -34.32 -24.39 6.26
CA LEU A 379 -33.69 -25.29 5.29
C LEU A 379 -34.80 -26.06 4.56
N PHE A 380 -34.95 -25.82 3.25
CA PHE A 380 -35.72 -26.74 2.40
C PHE A 380 -34.90 -28.04 2.29
N SER A 381 -35.59 -29.18 2.42
CA SER A 381 -35.10 -30.55 2.66
C SER A 381 -34.14 -31.18 1.63
N ASP A 382 -33.33 -30.40 0.89
CA ASP A 382 -32.36 -30.94 -0.06
C ASP A 382 -30.94 -30.74 0.45
N GLY A 383 -30.24 -31.86 0.69
CA GLY A 383 -28.82 -31.89 1.09
C GLY A 383 -27.86 -31.16 0.14
N GLU A 384 -28.34 -30.80 -1.06
CA GLU A 384 -27.62 -29.99 -2.05
C GLU A 384 -27.35 -28.55 -1.56
N GLY A 385 -28.24 -27.98 -0.73
CA GLY A 385 -28.07 -26.62 -0.17
C GLY A 385 -26.95 -26.53 0.86
N ASN A 386 -26.75 -27.59 1.65
CA ASN A 386 -25.70 -27.63 2.68
C ASN A 386 -24.30 -27.66 2.05
N GLY A 387 -24.12 -28.43 0.97
CA GLY A 387 -22.85 -28.48 0.23
C GLY A 387 -22.45 -27.13 -0.37
N LYS A 388 -23.42 -26.37 -0.90
CA LYS A 388 -23.17 -25.02 -1.46
C LYS A 388 -22.73 -24.02 -0.37
N ILE A 389 -23.34 -24.05 0.81
CA ILE A 389 -22.96 -23.17 1.94
C ILE A 389 -21.54 -23.49 2.42
N ILE A 390 -21.21 -24.78 2.57
CA ILE A 390 -19.86 -25.22 2.95
C ILE A 390 -18.84 -24.75 1.91
N ASN A 391 -19.17 -24.83 0.62
CA ASN A 391 -18.32 -24.33 -0.46
C ASN A 391 -18.11 -22.80 -0.38
N PHE A 392 -19.16 -22.04 -0.09
CA PHE A 392 -19.06 -20.58 0.09
C PHE A 392 -18.11 -20.21 1.23
N VAL A 393 -18.18 -20.91 2.35
CA VAL A 393 -17.33 -20.65 3.54
C VAL A 393 -15.89 -21.08 3.31
N ASN A 394 -15.67 -22.25 2.69
CA ASN A 394 -14.33 -22.82 2.56
C ASN A 394 -13.55 -22.29 1.36
N ILE A 395 -14.20 -22.07 0.22
CA ILE A 395 -13.51 -21.69 -1.02
C ILE A 395 -13.71 -20.21 -1.33
N ASP A 396 -14.95 -19.75 -1.41
CA ASP A 396 -15.22 -18.42 -1.96
C ASP A 396 -14.84 -17.30 -0.98
N ALA A 397 -15.11 -17.47 0.33
CA ALA A 397 -14.68 -16.52 1.34
C ALA A 397 -13.15 -16.45 1.47
N GLU A 398 -12.44 -17.57 1.24
CA GLU A 398 -10.98 -17.61 1.22
C GLU A 398 -10.43 -16.84 0.02
N ARG A 399 -10.94 -17.11 -1.18
CA ARG A 399 -10.56 -16.37 -2.41
C ARG A 399 -10.80 -14.87 -2.31
N ILE A 400 -11.93 -14.45 -1.71
CA ILE A 400 -12.22 -13.02 -1.47
C ILE A 400 -11.20 -12.41 -0.50
N GLY A 401 -10.77 -13.15 0.52
CA GLY A 401 -9.70 -12.71 1.42
C GLY A 401 -8.36 -12.54 0.69
N GLU A 402 -7.98 -13.52 -0.13
CA GLU A 402 -6.73 -13.51 -0.92
C GLU A 402 -6.69 -12.39 -1.97
N PHE A 403 -7.85 -11.97 -2.49
CA PHE A 403 -7.94 -10.84 -3.43
C PHE A 403 -7.33 -9.56 -2.86
N PHE A 404 -7.46 -9.31 -1.54
CA PHE A 404 -6.94 -8.09 -0.91
C PHE A 404 -5.41 -8.04 -0.85
N TRP A 405 -4.73 -9.18 -0.98
CA TRP A 405 -3.27 -9.18 -1.16
C TRP A 405 -2.87 -8.52 -2.49
N HIS A 406 -3.68 -8.68 -3.54
CA HIS A 406 -3.40 -8.25 -4.91
C HIS A 406 -4.03 -6.91 -5.29
N ILE A 407 -4.92 -6.36 -4.44
CA ILE A 407 -5.74 -5.19 -4.78
C ILE A 407 -4.92 -3.96 -5.21
N HIS A 408 -3.75 -3.75 -4.61
CA HIS A 408 -2.92 -2.59 -4.95
C HIS A 408 -2.14 -2.77 -6.26
N GLY A 409 -1.95 -4.01 -6.73
CA GLY A 409 -1.31 -4.28 -8.01
C GLY A 409 -2.08 -3.66 -9.19
N ILE A 410 -3.41 -3.62 -9.12
CA ILE A 410 -4.28 -3.14 -10.20
C ILE A 410 -3.95 -1.71 -10.64
N TRP A 411 -3.70 -0.81 -9.68
CA TRP A 411 -3.39 0.60 -9.98
C TRP A 411 -1.89 0.90 -9.92
N LEU A 412 -1.10 0.10 -9.22
CA LEU A 412 0.36 0.25 -9.21
C LEU A 412 1.01 -0.16 -10.52
N LEU A 413 0.52 -1.21 -11.19
CA LEU A 413 1.07 -1.64 -12.48
C LEU A 413 1.09 -0.53 -13.54
N PRO A 414 -0.03 0.16 -13.84
CA PRO A 414 0.00 1.26 -14.81
C PRO A 414 0.87 2.43 -14.34
N LEU A 415 0.88 2.74 -13.03
CA LEU A 415 1.78 3.76 -12.46
C LEU A 415 3.25 3.40 -12.67
N GLN A 416 3.63 2.15 -12.45
CA GLN A 416 4.98 1.63 -12.64
C GLN A 416 5.43 1.68 -14.10
N VAL A 417 4.56 1.27 -15.03
CA VAL A 417 4.83 1.37 -16.47
C VAL A 417 5.02 2.83 -16.87
N PHE A 418 4.14 3.72 -16.40
CA PHE A 418 4.26 5.16 -16.66
C PHE A 418 5.59 5.73 -16.14
N LEU A 419 5.95 5.47 -14.88
CA LEU A 419 7.22 5.94 -14.30
C LEU A 419 8.43 5.39 -15.07
N ALA A 420 8.40 4.12 -15.48
CA ALA A 420 9.48 3.51 -16.22
C ALA A 420 9.69 4.20 -17.57
N LEU A 421 8.59 4.51 -18.28
CA LEU A 421 8.64 5.24 -19.55
C LEU A 421 9.15 6.67 -19.37
N VAL A 422 8.73 7.37 -18.32
CA VAL A 422 9.23 8.73 -18.01
C VAL A 422 10.73 8.70 -17.76
N ILE A 423 11.23 7.79 -16.93
CA ILE A 423 12.67 7.67 -16.66
C ILE A 423 13.44 7.33 -17.93
N LEU A 424 12.92 6.42 -18.73
CA LEU A 424 13.53 6.02 -19.98
C LEU A 424 13.59 7.20 -20.97
N HIS A 425 12.51 7.98 -21.05
CA HIS A 425 12.44 9.19 -21.87
C HIS A 425 13.46 10.24 -21.41
N VAL A 426 13.59 10.47 -20.10
CA VAL A 426 14.55 11.44 -19.55
C VAL A 426 16.00 11.00 -19.80
N ASN A 427 16.30 9.70 -19.67
CA ASN A 427 17.67 9.21 -19.76
C ASN A 427 18.13 8.94 -21.21
N LEU A 428 17.23 8.52 -22.11
CA LEU A 428 17.56 8.05 -23.47
C LEU A 428 16.80 8.77 -24.59
N GLY A 429 15.87 9.66 -24.26
CA GLY A 429 15.05 10.42 -25.21
C GLY A 429 13.77 9.70 -25.67
N ALA A 430 12.97 10.37 -26.50
CA ALA A 430 11.66 9.89 -26.95
C ALA A 430 11.72 8.61 -27.79
N ALA A 431 12.71 8.49 -28.69
CA ALA A 431 12.77 7.39 -29.63
C ALA A 431 13.00 6.02 -28.95
N PRO A 432 13.97 5.84 -28.03
CA PRO A 432 14.13 4.59 -27.29
C PRO A 432 12.96 4.26 -26.37
N ALA A 433 12.28 5.26 -25.82
CA ALA A 433 11.11 5.05 -24.97
C ALA A 433 9.92 4.46 -25.76
N ILE A 434 9.65 5.00 -26.95
CA ILE A 434 8.62 4.46 -27.85
C ILE A 434 9.00 3.07 -28.36
N ALA A 435 10.28 2.85 -28.69
CA ALA A 435 10.78 1.55 -29.11
C ALA A 435 10.61 0.49 -28.00
N ALA A 436 10.91 0.83 -26.73
CA ALA A 436 10.75 -0.08 -25.60
C ALA A 436 9.27 -0.41 -25.33
N LEU A 437 8.37 0.58 -25.45
CA LEU A 437 6.94 0.36 -25.34
C LEU A 437 6.44 -0.58 -26.45
N SER A 438 6.82 -0.30 -27.70
CA SER A 438 6.48 -1.13 -28.86
C SER A 438 7.00 -2.57 -28.71
N SER A 439 8.26 -2.72 -28.30
CA SER A 439 8.88 -4.03 -28.04
C SER A 439 8.14 -4.79 -26.94
N THR A 440 7.77 -4.13 -25.84
CA THR A 440 7.03 -4.76 -24.73
C THR A 440 5.65 -5.25 -25.19
N VAL A 441 4.93 -4.42 -25.95
CA VAL A 441 3.62 -4.79 -26.51
C VAL A 441 3.78 -5.98 -27.46
N LEU A 442 4.78 -5.97 -28.33
CA LEU A 442 5.05 -7.06 -29.27
C LEU A 442 5.36 -8.36 -28.51
N VAL A 443 6.24 -8.32 -27.51
CA VAL A 443 6.55 -9.48 -26.66
C VAL A 443 5.30 -10.00 -25.96
N MET A 444 4.45 -9.12 -25.44
CA MET A 444 3.20 -9.51 -24.79
C MET A 444 2.24 -10.21 -25.77
N VAL A 445 2.10 -9.71 -27.00
CA VAL A 445 1.28 -10.32 -28.05
C VAL A 445 1.86 -11.67 -28.49
N CYS A 446 3.18 -11.76 -28.68
CA CYS A 446 3.87 -13.01 -29.04
C CYS A 446 3.75 -14.08 -27.94
N ASN A 447 3.70 -13.69 -26.66
CA ASN A 447 3.53 -14.59 -25.53
C ASN A 447 2.07 -15.05 -25.32
N SER A 448 1.07 -14.32 -25.85
CA SER A 448 -0.35 -14.67 -25.70
C SER A 448 -0.73 -16.08 -26.20
N PRO A 449 -0.33 -16.56 -27.39
CA PRO A 449 -0.64 -17.92 -27.84
C PRO A 449 0.06 -18.98 -26.98
N LEU A 450 1.25 -18.68 -26.46
CA LEU A 450 1.97 -19.56 -25.55
C LEU A 450 1.22 -19.68 -24.21
N ALA A 451 0.76 -18.55 -23.66
CA ALA A 451 -0.07 -18.53 -22.46
C ALA A 451 -1.37 -19.32 -22.63
N SER A 452 -2.06 -19.19 -23.77
CA SER A 452 -3.28 -19.96 -24.06
C SER A 452 -3.02 -21.48 -24.15
N ARG A 453 -1.87 -21.88 -24.71
CA ARG A 453 -1.45 -23.28 -24.72
C ARG A 453 -1.15 -23.81 -23.31
N GLN A 454 -0.44 -23.02 -22.50
CA GLN A 454 -0.15 -23.35 -21.11
C GLN A 454 -1.44 -23.49 -20.29
N GLU A 455 -2.42 -22.60 -20.48
CA GLU A 455 -3.74 -22.69 -19.86
C GLU A 455 -4.45 -24.00 -20.23
N THR A 456 -4.45 -24.35 -21.52
CA THR A 456 -5.06 -25.60 -22.01
C THR A 456 -4.41 -26.84 -21.39
N LEU A 457 -3.07 -26.86 -21.29
CA LEU A 457 -2.35 -27.95 -20.61
C LEU A 457 -2.64 -28.00 -19.12
N HIS A 458 -2.63 -26.86 -18.44
CA HIS A 458 -2.98 -26.76 -17.02
C HIS A 458 -4.39 -27.31 -16.75
N SER A 459 -5.34 -26.98 -17.63
CA SER A 459 -6.71 -27.51 -17.55
C SER A 459 -6.73 -29.04 -17.62
N LYS A 460 -6.04 -29.64 -18.60
CA LYS A 460 -5.92 -31.11 -18.73
C LYS A 460 -5.24 -31.77 -17.52
N ILE A 461 -4.21 -31.12 -16.96
CA ILE A 461 -3.54 -31.59 -15.73
C ILE A 461 -4.51 -31.58 -14.56
N MET A 462 -5.32 -30.53 -14.42
CA MET A 462 -6.32 -30.42 -13.36
C MET A 462 -7.44 -31.46 -13.52
N GLU A 463 -7.95 -31.67 -14.73
CA GLU A 463 -8.94 -32.72 -14.99
C GLU A 463 -8.42 -34.12 -14.61
N ALA A 464 -7.20 -34.45 -15.02
CA ALA A 464 -6.56 -35.73 -14.66
C ALA A 464 -6.33 -35.85 -13.14
N LYS A 465 -5.95 -34.74 -12.48
CA LYS A 465 -5.77 -34.68 -11.03
C LYS A 465 -7.10 -34.89 -10.29
N ASP A 466 -8.18 -34.24 -10.72
CA ASP A 466 -9.50 -34.33 -10.10
C ASP A 466 -10.10 -35.73 -10.26
N SER A 467 -9.98 -36.32 -11.45
CA SER A 467 -10.38 -37.71 -11.68
C SER A 467 -9.67 -38.70 -10.74
N ARG A 468 -8.35 -38.51 -10.53
CA ARG A 468 -7.57 -39.32 -9.59
C ARG A 468 -8.02 -39.11 -8.15
N ILE A 469 -8.16 -37.86 -7.70
CA ILE A 469 -8.58 -37.54 -6.32
C ILE A 469 -9.98 -38.09 -6.04
N LYS A 470 -10.92 -37.92 -6.97
CA LYS A 470 -12.26 -38.49 -6.88
C LYS A 470 -12.22 -40.01 -6.73
N THR A 471 -11.50 -40.69 -7.61
CA THR A 471 -11.37 -42.16 -7.56
C THR A 471 -10.72 -42.62 -6.25
N THR A 472 -9.67 -41.94 -5.78
CA THR A 472 -9.03 -42.24 -4.49
C THR A 472 -10.01 -42.07 -3.32
N SER A 473 -10.82 -41.00 -3.32
CA SER A 473 -11.83 -40.76 -2.30
C SER A 473 -12.90 -41.87 -2.26
N GLU A 474 -13.39 -42.30 -3.42
CA GLU A 474 -14.36 -43.40 -3.54
C GLU A 474 -13.79 -44.74 -3.04
N ILE A 475 -12.53 -45.04 -3.37
CA ILE A 475 -11.79 -46.21 -2.89
C ILE A 475 -11.67 -46.19 -1.36
N LEU A 476 -11.24 -45.07 -0.77
CA LEU A 476 -11.08 -44.92 0.68
C LEU A 476 -12.42 -45.05 1.41
N LYS A 477 -13.47 -44.45 0.87
CA LYS A 477 -14.83 -44.55 1.43
C LYS A 477 -15.35 -46.00 1.42
N SER A 478 -14.93 -46.80 0.46
CA SER A 478 -15.40 -48.19 0.26
C SER A 478 -14.35 -49.25 0.64
N MET A 479 -13.32 -48.89 1.41
CA MET A 479 -12.15 -49.73 1.66
C MET A 479 -12.50 -51.11 2.23
N ARG A 480 -13.50 -51.18 3.10
CA ARG A 480 -13.97 -52.46 3.69
C ARG A 480 -14.47 -53.43 2.62
N VAL A 481 -15.27 -52.95 1.66
CA VAL A 481 -15.83 -53.78 0.58
C VAL A 481 -14.70 -54.27 -0.33
N LEU A 482 -13.75 -53.39 -0.66
CA LEU A 482 -12.59 -53.73 -1.48
C LEU A 482 -11.72 -54.82 -0.83
N LYS A 483 -11.52 -54.76 0.50
CA LYS A 483 -10.80 -55.80 1.25
C LYS A 483 -11.53 -57.14 1.28
N LEU A 484 -12.85 -57.12 1.50
CA LEU A 484 -13.67 -58.35 1.55
C LEU A 484 -13.64 -59.12 0.21
N HIS A 485 -13.52 -58.42 -0.91
CA HIS A 485 -13.49 -59.01 -2.25
C HIS A 485 -12.07 -59.13 -2.83
N SER A 486 -11.03 -58.77 -2.08
CA SER A 486 -9.64 -58.73 -2.56
C SER A 486 -9.46 -57.93 -3.86
N TRP A 487 -10.22 -56.83 -4.03
CA TRP A 487 -10.19 -55.98 -5.24
C TRP A 487 -9.09 -54.90 -5.22
N GLU A 488 -8.24 -54.90 -4.20
CA GLU A 488 -7.20 -53.88 -4.00
C GLU A 488 -6.26 -53.75 -5.22
N SER A 489 -5.85 -54.86 -5.81
CA SER A 489 -4.99 -54.87 -7.01
C SER A 489 -5.66 -54.18 -8.21
N LYS A 490 -6.92 -54.51 -8.49
CA LYS A 490 -7.68 -53.90 -9.61
C LYS A 490 -7.84 -52.39 -9.45
N PHE A 491 -8.15 -51.93 -8.24
CA PHE A 491 -8.30 -50.48 -7.98
C PHE A 491 -6.96 -49.75 -7.93
N ARG A 492 -5.89 -50.42 -7.49
CA ARG A 492 -4.52 -49.91 -7.60
C ARG A 492 -4.13 -49.70 -9.06
N ASP A 493 -4.37 -50.68 -9.93
CA ASP A 493 -4.04 -50.55 -11.36
C ASP A 493 -4.85 -49.43 -12.04
N LYS A 494 -6.13 -49.28 -11.66
CA LYS A 494 -6.96 -48.14 -12.10
C LYS A 494 -6.35 -46.80 -11.68
N LEU A 495 -5.85 -46.67 -10.44
CA LEU A 495 -5.17 -45.46 -9.97
C LEU A 495 -3.83 -45.20 -10.67
N LEU A 496 -3.07 -46.26 -10.99
CA LEU A 496 -1.82 -46.14 -11.74
C LEU A 496 -2.06 -45.60 -13.14
N LYS A 497 -3.08 -46.10 -13.85
CA LYS A 497 -3.48 -45.56 -15.16
C LYS A 497 -3.82 -44.06 -15.11
N LEU A 498 -4.60 -43.64 -14.12
CA LEU A 498 -4.92 -42.20 -13.93
C LEU A 498 -3.66 -41.37 -13.63
N ARG A 499 -2.72 -41.93 -12.87
CA ARG A 499 -1.43 -41.30 -12.59
C ARG A 499 -0.58 -41.17 -13.87
N GLU A 500 -0.52 -42.20 -14.70
CA GLU A 500 0.19 -42.18 -15.98
C GLU A 500 -0.37 -41.10 -16.92
N THR A 501 -1.70 -40.95 -16.99
CA THR A 501 -2.33 -39.86 -17.75
C THR A 501 -1.89 -38.49 -17.24
N LYS A 502 -1.91 -38.29 -15.92
CA LYS A 502 -1.43 -37.03 -15.31
C LYS A 502 0.04 -36.78 -15.62
N GLU A 503 0.88 -37.81 -15.49
CA GLU A 503 2.32 -37.71 -15.77
C GLU A 503 2.60 -37.44 -17.25
N SER A 504 1.79 -37.97 -18.18
CA SER A 504 1.87 -37.66 -19.60
C SER A 504 1.65 -36.17 -19.87
N TRP A 505 0.58 -35.58 -19.31
CA TRP A 505 0.32 -34.13 -19.44
C TRP A 505 1.40 -33.28 -18.77
N LEU A 506 1.93 -33.71 -17.62
CA LEU A 506 3.06 -33.03 -16.98
C LEU A 506 4.32 -33.08 -17.86
N ARG A 507 4.62 -34.23 -18.48
CA ARG A 507 5.75 -34.37 -19.41
C ARG A 507 5.60 -33.44 -20.61
N GLU A 508 4.40 -33.32 -21.17
CA GLU A 508 4.11 -32.40 -22.27
C GLU A 508 4.31 -30.93 -21.84
N MET A 509 3.86 -30.57 -20.64
CA MET A 509 4.10 -29.24 -20.06
C MET A 509 5.59 -28.96 -19.86
N PHE A 510 6.35 -29.91 -19.29
CA PHE A 510 7.80 -29.77 -19.13
C PHE A 510 8.52 -29.66 -20.47
N LYS A 511 8.09 -30.40 -21.49
CA LYS A 511 8.64 -30.31 -22.84
C LYS A 511 8.40 -28.93 -23.45
N GLN A 512 7.20 -28.38 -23.28
CA GLN A 512 6.90 -27.02 -23.74
C GLN A 512 7.71 -25.95 -23.00
N ILE A 513 7.90 -26.09 -21.69
CA ILE A 513 8.77 -25.19 -20.92
C ILE A 513 10.21 -25.30 -21.43
N SER A 514 10.73 -26.51 -21.60
CA SER A 514 12.10 -26.76 -22.06
C SER A 514 12.36 -26.29 -23.51
N GLN A 515 11.34 -26.23 -24.37
CA GLN A 515 11.49 -25.81 -25.77
C GLN A 515 11.46 -24.29 -25.95
N ASN A 516 10.90 -23.56 -24.99
CA ASN A 516 10.72 -22.11 -25.08
C ASN A 516 11.83 -21.30 -24.39
N ASP A 517 12.84 -21.95 -23.80
CA ASP A 517 13.93 -21.29 -23.08
C ASP A 517 15.33 -21.84 -23.46
N PRO A 518 16.14 -21.10 -24.24
CA PRO A 518 17.57 -21.40 -24.37
C PRO A 518 18.41 -21.01 -23.14
N ASP A 519 18.00 -19.99 -22.35
CA ASP A 519 18.84 -19.37 -21.31
C ASP A 519 18.19 -19.25 -19.91
N PHE A 520 16.99 -19.80 -19.67
CA PHE A 520 16.23 -19.61 -18.43
C PHE A 520 16.42 -20.74 -17.39
N GLY A 521 17.56 -21.44 -17.45
CA GLY A 521 17.93 -22.47 -16.47
C GLY A 521 18.09 -21.97 -15.02
N GLY A 522 18.16 -20.65 -14.81
CA GLY A 522 18.34 -20.04 -13.48
C GLY A 522 17.05 -19.79 -12.68
N TRP A 523 15.94 -19.49 -13.34
CA TRP A 523 14.70 -19.07 -12.64
C TRP A 523 13.80 -20.24 -12.23
N CYS A 524 13.89 -21.40 -12.91
CA CYS A 524 13.17 -22.61 -12.47
C CYS A 524 13.76 -23.25 -11.20
N LEU A 525 15.02 -22.97 -10.86
CA LEU A 525 15.64 -23.46 -9.62
C LEU A 525 15.04 -22.79 -8.37
N THR A 526 14.54 -21.56 -8.45
CA THR A 526 13.93 -20.86 -7.30
C THR A 526 12.50 -21.35 -7.02
N VAL A 527 11.74 -21.72 -8.05
CA VAL A 527 10.40 -22.33 -7.87
C VAL A 527 10.54 -23.76 -7.31
N ASN A 528 11.55 -24.52 -7.74
CA ASN A 528 11.85 -25.84 -7.15
C ASN A 528 12.44 -25.74 -5.73
N ALA A 529 13.19 -24.70 -5.38
CA ALA A 529 13.68 -24.51 -4.01
C ALA A 529 12.54 -24.24 -3.02
N VAL A 530 11.48 -23.54 -3.43
CA VAL A 530 10.28 -23.31 -2.61
C VAL A 530 9.47 -24.60 -2.42
N ASP A 531 9.38 -25.46 -3.43
CA ASP A 531 8.67 -26.75 -3.31
C ASP A 531 9.49 -27.80 -2.53
N HIS A 532 10.82 -27.68 -2.50
CA HIS A 532 11.71 -28.55 -1.71
C HIS A 532 11.77 -28.15 -0.22
N ILE A 533 11.49 -26.87 0.11
CA ILE A 533 11.35 -26.38 1.50
C ILE A 533 9.94 -26.66 2.05
N SER A 534 8.93 -26.80 1.18
CA SER A 534 7.57 -27.22 1.56
C SER A 534 7.44 -28.72 1.88
N ARG A 535 8.45 -29.53 1.56
CA ARG A 535 8.50 -30.99 1.81
C ARG A 535 9.58 -31.44 2.81
N ARG A 536 10.12 -30.52 3.61
CA ARG A 536 10.73 -30.84 4.90
C ARG A 536 9.93 -30.12 5.97
#